data_AF-A0A2S2P4N8-F1
#
_entry.id   AF-A0A2S2P4N8-F1
#
_cell.length_a   1.000
_cell.length_b   1.000
_cell.length_c   1.000
_cell.angle_alpha   90.00
_cell.angle_beta   90.00
_cell.angle_gamma   90.00
#
_symmetry.space_group_name_H-M   'P 1'
#
loop_
_entity.id
_entity.type
_entity.pdbx_description
1 polymer ?
#
loop_
_entity_poly.entity_id
_entity_poly.type
_entity_poly.pdbx_seq_one_letter_code
_entity_poly.pdbx_strand_id
1 'polypeptide(L)'
;TSLCYVPTYIVLYSYKIIYKCFRKDYICHHSNFRKVEAAQNKRGKSKNINCPAKIKIIVKKTTVDTLKKDKFIKNGLVAVINILSIHSHSIITAEALSSLKVSEETKQQFESYFNDGLGITDAILFHEGKLELEGDESIIANASLNPKYRTVQYLHHLWRTLNLGPRIGDGVLEDKKILQVTR
;
A
#
# COMPACT_ATOMS: atom_id res chain seq x y z
N THR A 1 -6.70 -32.23 5.09
CA THR A 1 -5.33 -32.77 5.24
C THR A 1 -4.46 -32.15 4.17
N SER A 2 -3.67 -31.13 4.50
CA SER A 2 -2.78 -30.50 3.52
C SER A 2 -1.57 -29.88 4.21
N LEU A 3 -0.53 -30.71 4.27
CA LEU A 3 0.89 -30.42 4.15
C LEU A 3 1.35 -29.01 4.56
N CYS A 4 1.99 -28.98 5.73
CA CYS A 4 2.87 -27.93 6.22
C CYS A 4 4.01 -27.70 5.21
N TYR A 5 3.90 -26.66 4.39
CA TYR A 5 5.04 -26.11 3.66
C TYR A 5 5.36 -24.75 4.27
N VAL A 6 6.44 -24.70 5.07
CA VAL A 6 7.03 -23.44 5.55
C VAL A 6 8.29 -23.21 4.74
N PRO A 7 8.22 -22.60 3.56
CA PRO A 7 9.43 -22.24 2.86
C PRO A 7 10.01 -20.98 3.52
N THR A 8 11.02 -21.19 4.35
CA THR A 8 11.98 -20.15 4.70
C THR A 8 12.83 -19.84 3.47
N TYR A 9 12.48 -18.79 2.74
CA TYR A 9 13.32 -18.26 1.66
C TYR A 9 14.30 -17.22 2.20
N ILE A 10 15.60 -17.46 2.04
CA ILE A 10 16.64 -16.45 2.24
C ILE A 10 16.80 -15.72 0.91
N VAL A 11 16.10 -14.59 0.73
CA VAL A 11 16.27 -13.74 -0.46
C VAL A 11 17.42 -12.77 -0.22
N LEU A 12 18.41 -12.83 -1.11
CA LEU A 12 19.64 -12.05 -1.05
C LEU A 12 19.51 -10.75 -1.81
N TYR A 13 19.73 -9.64 -1.11
CA TYR A 13 20.24 -8.44 -1.75
C TYR A 13 21.49 -7.98 -0.99
N SER A 14 22.60 -7.91 -1.72
CA SER A 14 23.89 -7.46 -1.22
C SER A 14 23.97 -5.94 -1.39
N TYR A 15 23.54 -5.21 -0.35
CA TYR A 15 23.91 -3.81 -0.21
C TYR A 15 24.85 -3.73 1.00
N LYS A 16 26.01 -3.08 0.85
CA LYS A 16 26.90 -2.73 1.97
C LYS A 16 26.18 -1.73 2.88
N ILE A 17 25.28 -2.21 3.75
CA ILE A 17 24.58 -1.40 4.75
C ILE A 17 25.44 -1.37 6.00
N ILE A 18 26.35 -0.40 6.06
CA ILE A 18 27.38 -0.34 7.11
C ILE A 18 26.80 0.19 8.45
N TYR A 19 25.59 0.76 8.50
CA TYR A 19 25.18 1.57 9.67
C TYR A 19 23.80 1.34 10.32
N LYS A 20 22.94 0.40 9.88
CA LYS A 20 21.60 0.28 10.51
C LYS A 20 21.04 -1.15 10.52
N CYS A 21 20.71 -1.65 11.72
CA CYS A 21 19.81 -2.80 11.85
C CYS A 21 18.43 -2.37 11.35
N PHE A 22 17.95 -2.99 10.28
CA PHE A 22 16.61 -2.71 9.73
C PHE A 22 15.68 -3.88 10.05
N ARG A 23 14.49 -3.57 10.57
CA ARG A 23 13.43 -4.56 10.81
C ARG A 23 12.12 -4.04 10.26
N LYS A 24 11.48 -4.84 9.41
CA LYS A 24 10.15 -4.57 8.90
C LYS A 24 9.31 -5.83 8.93
N ASP A 25 8.16 -5.71 9.59
CA ASP A 25 7.18 -6.79 9.70
C ASP A 25 5.99 -6.39 8.81
N TYR A 26 5.74 -7.16 7.75
CA TYR A 26 4.54 -7.06 6.92
C TYR A 26 3.55 -8.09 7.43
N ILE A 27 2.29 -7.68 7.56
CA ILE A 27 1.25 -8.48 8.19
C ILE A 27 0.00 -8.38 7.32
N CYS A 28 -0.78 -9.45 7.26
CA CYS A 28 -2.03 -9.46 6.53
C CYS A 28 -2.99 -8.34 6.98
N HIS A 29 -3.75 -7.77 6.04
CA HIS A 29 -4.83 -6.83 6.33
C HIS A 29 -5.92 -7.39 7.24
N HIS A 30 -6.01 -8.72 7.39
CA HIS A 30 -6.96 -9.40 8.28
C HIS A 30 -6.37 -9.89 9.61
N SER A 31 -5.14 -9.50 9.95
CA SER A 31 -4.52 -9.84 11.24
C SER A 31 -5.11 -9.08 12.42
N ASN A 32 -4.87 -9.58 13.63
CA ASN A 32 -5.16 -8.86 14.88
C ASN A 32 -4.18 -7.71 15.19
N PHE A 33 -3.01 -7.65 14.52
CA PHE A 33 -1.98 -6.67 14.83
C PHE A 33 -2.49 -5.22 14.80
N ARG A 34 -2.43 -4.55 15.97
CA ARG A 34 -2.89 -3.16 16.20
C ARG A 34 -4.35 -2.90 15.77
N LYS A 35 -5.22 -3.91 15.89
CA LYS A 35 -6.66 -3.77 15.63
C LYS A 35 -7.45 -4.16 16.86
N VAL A 36 -8.64 -3.58 16.98
CA VAL A 36 -9.58 -3.91 18.05
C VAL A 36 -10.16 -5.29 17.78
N GLU A 37 -10.34 -6.08 18.84
CA GLU A 37 -11.02 -7.36 18.76
C GLU A 37 -12.47 -7.18 18.30
N ALA A 38 -13.01 -8.16 17.59
CA ALA A 38 -14.36 -8.07 17.03
C ALA A 38 -15.43 -7.82 18.11
N ALA A 39 -15.29 -8.44 19.29
CA ALA A 39 -16.21 -8.30 20.42
C ALA A 39 -16.27 -6.87 20.99
N GLN A 40 -15.19 -6.10 20.86
CA GLN A 40 -15.09 -4.73 21.40
C GLN A 40 -15.42 -3.66 20.34
N ASN A 41 -15.66 -4.06 19.09
CA ASN A 41 -15.89 -3.12 18.00
C ASN A 41 -17.35 -2.65 17.95
N LYS A 42 -17.62 -1.49 18.55
CA LYS A 42 -18.94 -0.83 18.56
C LYS A 42 -19.51 -0.53 17.15
N ARG A 43 -18.68 -0.53 16.10
CA ARG A 43 -19.09 -0.20 14.72
C ARG A 43 -19.39 -1.44 13.86
N GLY A 44 -19.24 -2.66 14.39
CA GLY A 44 -19.59 -3.93 13.72
C GLY A 44 -18.77 -4.31 12.48
N LYS A 45 -17.93 -3.42 11.95
CA LYS A 45 -17.09 -3.66 10.77
C LYS A 45 -15.63 -3.75 11.21
N SER A 46 -15.19 -4.95 11.60
CA SER A 46 -13.77 -5.22 11.88
C SER A 46 -13.15 -5.99 10.73
N LYS A 47 -12.00 -5.53 10.25
CA LYS A 47 -11.19 -6.29 9.30
C LYS A 47 -10.44 -7.46 9.98
N ASN A 48 -10.61 -7.64 11.29
CA ASN A 48 -9.82 -8.57 12.10
C ASN A 48 -10.41 -9.99 12.06
N ILE A 49 -9.74 -10.91 11.36
CA ILE A 49 -10.06 -12.35 11.30
C ILE A 49 -8.94 -13.16 11.99
N ASN A 50 -8.10 -12.48 12.79
CA ASN A 50 -6.95 -13.07 13.46
C ASN A 50 -6.03 -13.89 12.51
N CYS A 51 -5.82 -13.38 11.30
CA CYS A 51 -5.03 -14.07 10.29
C CYS A 51 -3.54 -14.15 10.71
N PRO A 52 -2.90 -15.36 10.69
CA PRO A 52 -1.53 -15.53 11.16
C PRO A 52 -0.47 -15.14 10.11
N ALA A 53 -0.86 -14.88 8.87
CA ALA A 53 0.06 -14.56 7.78
C ALA A 53 0.91 -13.31 8.06
N LYS A 54 2.23 -13.48 7.94
CA LYS A 54 3.22 -12.43 8.21
C LYS A 54 4.51 -12.68 7.42
N ILE A 55 5.16 -11.60 7.01
CA ILE A 55 6.52 -11.60 6.46
C ILE A 55 7.38 -10.74 7.38
N LYS A 56 8.43 -11.33 7.92
CA LYS A 56 9.37 -10.66 8.82
C LYS A 56 10.70 -10.49 8.11
N ILE A 57 11.09 -9.25 7.84
CA ILE A 57 12.36 -8.92 7.21
C ILE A 57 13.27 -8.29 8.25
N ILE A 58 14.43 -8.90 8.49
CA ILE A 58 15.46 -8.42 9.41
C ILE A 58 16.77 -8.34 8.65
N VAL A 59 17.35 -7.16 8.57
CA VAL A 59 18.72 -6.96 8.11
C VAL A 59 19.59 -6.77 9.34
N LYS A 60 20.46 -7.74 9.59
CA LYS A 60 21.38 -7.72 10.74
C LYS A 60 22.54 -6.76 10.45
N LYS A 61 23.18 -6.22 11.48
CA LYS A 61 24.40 -5.41 11.31
C LYS A 61 25.61 -6.33 11.25
N THR A 62 26.52 -6.06 10.31
CA THR A 62 27.81 -6.75 10.22
C THR A 62 28.81 -6.09 11.18
N THR A 63 28.90 -6.58 12.41
CA THR A 63 29.96 -6.26 13.38
C THR A 63 30.94 -7.42 13.52
N VAL A 64 32.14 -7.15 14.06
CA VAL A 64 33.15 -8.20 14.35
C VAL A 64 32.56 -9.34 15.19
N ASP A 65 31.72 -9.03 16.17
CA ASP A 65 31.08 -10.03 17.02
C ASP A 65 30.02 -10.85 16.27
N THR A 66 29.19 -10.21 15.45
CA THR A 66 28.19 -10.92 14.65
C THR A 66 28.83 -11.77 13.56
N LEU A 67 29.95 -11.31 12.99
CA LEU A 67 30.79 -12.10 12.09
C LEU A 67 31.37 -13.30 12.81
N LYS A 68 31.74 -13.24 14.09
CA LYS A 68 32.26 -14.41 14.81
C LYS A 68 31.17 -15.44 15.13
N LYS A 69 29.99 -14.96 15.56
CA LYS A 69 28.89 -15.79 16.09
C LYS A 69 27.97 -16.38 15.01
N ASP A 70 27.66 -15.64 13.95
CA ASP A 70 26.63 -16.02 12.97
C ASP A 70 27.27 -16.51 11.65
N LYS A 71 27.08 -17.80 11.34
CA LYS A 71 27.63 -18.43 10.13
C LYS A 71 27.10 -17.80 8.83
N PHE A 72 25.87 -17.29 8.84
CA PHE A 72 25.26 -16.71 7.65
C PHE A 72 25.87 -15.33 7.33
N ILE A 73 26.15 -14.53 8.36
CA ILE A 73 26.81 -13.22 8.20
C ILE A 73 28.25 -13.40 7.72
N LYS A 74 28.98 -14.43 8.18
CA LYS A 74 30.33 -14.77 7.66
C LYS A 74 30.33 -14.97 6.14
N ASN A 75 29.28 -15.60 5.62
CA ASN A 75 29.12 -15.88 4.20
C ASN A 75 28.52 -14.72 3.41
N GLY A 76 28.41 -13.52 4.01
CA GLY A 76 27.84 -12.33 3.37
C GLY A 76 26.30 -12.31 3.33
N LEU A 77 25.62 -13.24 3.99
CA LEU A 77 24.16 -13.32 4.06
C LEU A 77 23.67 -12.54 5.28
N VAL A 78 23.36 -11.26 5.07
CA VAL A 78 23.08 -10.31 6.16
C VAL A 78 21.58 -10.17 6.48
N ALA A 79 20.72 -10.56 5.53
CA ALA A 79 19.27 -10.47 5.65
C ALA A 79 18.63 -11.82 6.00
N VAL A 80 17.65 -11.79 6.90
CA VAL A 80 16.79 -12.92 7.27
C VAL A 80 15.35 -12.54 6.95
N ILE A 81 14.72 -13.33 6.08
CA ILE A 81 13.34 -13.15 5.67
C ILE A 81 12.56 -14.39 6.11
N ASN A 82 11.60 -14.21 7.01
CA ASN A 82 10.71 -15.28 7.44
C ASN A 82 9.33 -15.03 6.83
N ILE A 83 8.89 -15.93 5.96
CA ILE A 83 7.60 -15.86 5.28
C ILE A 83 6.69 -16.93 5.91
N LEU A 84 5.58 -16.49 6.51
CA LEU A 84 4.50 -17.35 6.94
C LEU A 84 3.28 -17.05 6.06
N SER A 85 3.06 -17.88 5.05
CA SER A 85 2.00 -17.70 4.04
C SER A 85 0.68 -18.39 4.39
N ILE A 86 0.46 -18.72 5.66
CA ILE A 86 -0.76 -19.41 6.11
C ILE A 86 -1.83 -18.36 6.38
N HIS A 87 -2.90 -18.38 5.57
CA HIS A 87 -4.05 -17.49 5.72
C HIS A 87 -5.25 -18.26 6.27
N SER A 88 -6.02 -17.61 7.15
CA SER A 88 -7.28 -18.14 7.69
C SER A 88 -8.51 -17.77 6.84
N HIS A 89 -8.30 -17.11 5.71
CA HIS A 89 -9.34 -16.56 4.86
C HIS A 89 -8.93 -16.65 3.38
N SER A 90 -9.91 -16.57 2.48
CA SER A 90 -9.64 -16.45 1.05
C SER A 90 -9.08 -15.06 0.73
N ILE A 91 -8.11 -15.03 -0.20
CA ILE A 91 -7.39 -13.81 -0.61
C ILE A 91 -8.01 -13.21 -1.88
N ILE A 92 -8.82 -14.00 -2.60
CA ILE A 92 -9.36 -13.66 -3.93
C ILE A 92 -10.79 -13.07 -3.82
N THR A 93 -11.33 -12.91 -2.62
CA THR A 93 -12.67 -12.36 -2.45
C THR A 93 -12.71 -10.86 -2.78
N ALA A 94 -13.85 -10.39 -3.30
CA ALA A 94 -14.07 -8.97 -3.56
C ALA A 94 -13.81 -8.09 -2.32
N GLU A 95 -14.14 -8.59 -1.11
CA GLU A 95 -13.84 -7.88 0.13
C GLU A 95 -12.32 -7.67 0.33
N ALA A 96 -11.52 -8.73 0.12
CA ALA A 96 -10.07 -8.67 0.23
C ALA A 96 -9.46 -7.70 -0.80
N LEU A 97 -9.89 -7.82 -2.07
CA LEU A 97 -9.47 -6.95 -3.17
C LEU A 97 -9.85 -5.48 -2.93
N SER A 98 -11.04 -5.23 -2.39
CA SER A 98 -11.53 -3.88 -2.11
C SER A 98 -10.81 -3.17 -0.94
N SER A 99 -9.93 -3.90 -0.25
CA SER A 99 -9.17 -3.42 0.90
C SER A 99 -7.71 -3.07 0.56
N LEU A 100 -7.29 -3.34 -0.69
CA LEU A 100 -5.97 -3.06 -1.20
C LEU A 100 -5.68 -1.56 -1.24
N LYS A 101 -4.40 -1.22 -1.22
CA LYS A 101 -3.94 0.15 -1.43
C LYS A 101 -3.91 0.45 -2.91
N VAL A 102 -4.28 1.68 -3.28
CA VAL A 102 -4.19 2.18 -4.66
C VAL A 102 -2.74 2.07 -5.15
N SER A 103 -2.57 1.53 -6.36
CA SER A 103 -1.27 1.46 -7.03
C SER A 103 -0.76 2.86 -7.34
N GLU A 104 0.55 2.99 -7.56
CA GLU A 104 1.11 4.30 -7.92
C GLU A 104 0.68 4.73 -9.34
N GLU A 105 0.56 3.76 -10.25
CA GLU A 105 0.08 3.97 -11.62
C GLU A 105 -1.35 4.52 -11.65
N THR A 106 -2.25 3.93 -10.86
CA THR A 106 -3.63 4.42 -10.76
C THR A 106 -3.68 5.81 -10.15
N LYS A 107 -2.83 6.14 -9.17
CA LYS A 107 -2.77 7.52 -8.65
C LYS A 107 -2.35 8.52 -9.71
N GLN A 108 -1.35 8.19 -10.53
CA GLN A 108 -0.88 9.04 -11.62
C GLN A 108 -1.97 9.23 -12.68
N GLN A 109 -2.77 8.20 -12.99
CA GLN A 109 -3.92 8.33 -13.87
C GLN A 109 -4.96 9.31 -13.29
N PHE A 110 -5.32 9.18 -12.01
CA PHE A 110 -6.22 10.13 -11.37
C PHE A 110 -5.66 11.55 -11.33
N GLU A 111 -4.35 11.71 -11.12
CA GLU A 111 -3.68 12.99 -11.21
C GLU A 111 -3.78 13.60 -12.60
N SER A 112 -3.60 12.81 -13.68
CA SER A 112 -3.84 13.30 -15.05
C SER A 112 -5.29 13.74 -15.25
N TYR A 113 -6.27 12.99 -14.76
CA TYR A 113 -7.69 13.38 -14.87
C TYR A 113 -7.95 14.72 -14.18
N PHE A 114 -7.36 14.95 -13.00
CA PHE A 114 -7.50 16.23 -12.30
C PHE A 114 -6.80 17.37 -13.04
N ASN A 115 -5.63 17.12 -13.64
CA ASN A 115 -4.94 18.09 -14.50
C ASN A 115 -5.77 18.47 -15.74
N ASP A 116 -6.53 17.51 -16.29
CA ASP A 116 -7.48 17.74 -17.39
C ASP A 116 -8.76 18.48 -16.95
N GLY A 117 -8.88 18.78 -15.65
CA GLY A 117 -10.00 19.54 -15.08
C GLY A 117 -11.20 18.69 -14.66
N LEU A 118 -11.08 17.36 -14.65
CA LEU A 118 -12.17 16.48 -14.22
C LEU A 118 -12.42 16.60 -12.70
N GLY A 119 -13.69 16.71 -12.33
CA GLY A 119 -14.12 16.62 -10.94
C GLY A 119 -13.94 15.18 -10.39
N ILE A 120 -14.08 15.02 -9.08
CA ILE A 120 -13.95 13.70 -8.42
C ILE A 120 -14.92 12.68 -9.07
N THR A 121 -16.19 13.07 -9.25
CA THR A 121 -17.22 12.19 -9.79
C THR A 121 -16.93 11.84 -11.25
N ASP A 122 -16.59 12.84 -12.07
CA ASP A 122 -16.34 12.65 -13.49
C ASP A 122 -15.08 11.79 -13.71
N ALA A 123 -14.03 12.01 -12.92
CA ALA A 123 -12.82 11.20 -12.96
C ALA A 123 -13.09 9.74 -12.58
N ILE A 124 -13.96 9.47 -11.59
CA ILE A 124 -14.36 8.11 -11.23
C ILE A 124 -15.14 7.46 -12.37
N LEU A 125 -16.15 8.13 -12.90
CA LEU A 125 -16.98 7.60 -13.98
C LEU A 125 -16.15 7.31 -15.24
N PHE A 126 -15.26 8.24 -15.60
CA PHE A 126 -14.35 8.05 -16.73
C PHE A 126 -13.41 6.86 -16.51
N HIS A 127 -12.84 6.75 -15.30
CA HIS A 127 -11.93 5.66 -14.97
C HIS A 127 -12.63 4.30 -14.95
N GLU A 128 -13.83 4.23 -14.36
CA GLU A 128 -14.64 3.02 -14.32
C GLU A 128 -15.03 2.57 -15.72
N GLY A 129 -15.50 3.49 -16.58
CA GLY A 129 -15.82 3.18 -17.97
C GLY A 129 -14.59 2.70 -18.77
N LYS A 130 -13.39 3.23 -18.49
CA LYS A 130 -12.15 2.73 -19.08
C LYS A 130 -11.85 1.29 -18.63
N LEU A 131 -12.01 0.99 -17.34
CA LEU A 131 -11.76 -0.35 -16.80
C LEU A 131 -12.77 -1.39 -17.29
N GLU A 132 -14.03 -1.00 -17.48
CA GLU A 132 -15.08 -1.86 -18.06
C GLU A 132 -14.75 -2.31 -19.50
N LEU A 133 -14.06 -1.47 -20.27
CA LEU A 133 -13.60 -1.82 -21.62
C LEU A 133 -12.36 -2.72 -21.60
N GLU A 134 -11.55 -2.65 -20.55
CA GLU A 134 -10.27 -3.34 -20.46
C GLU A 134 -10.35 -4.74 -19.83
N GLY A 135 -11.36 -5.06 -19.02
CA GLY A 135 -11.33 -6.37 -18.35
C GLY A 135 -12.54 -6.85 -17.55
N ASP A 136 -12.29 -7.91 -16.78
CA ASP A 136 -13.29 -8.68 -16.03
C ASP A 136 -13.72 -8.01 -14.72
N GLU A 137 -14.87 -8.43 -14.16
CA GLU A 137 -15.45 -7.94 -12.89
C GLU A 137 -14.48 -7.90 -11.70
N SER A 138 -13.45 -8.76 -11.69
CA SER A 138 -12.42 -8.78 -10.65
C SER A 138 -11.57 -7.51 -10.58
N ILE A 139 -11.36 -6.84 -11.73
CA ILE A 139 -10.62 -5.57 -11.82
C ILE A 139 -11.42 -4.43 -11.21
N ILE A 140 -12.73 -4.42 -11.46
CA ILE A 140 -13.67 -3.44 -10.90
C ILE A 140 -13.69 -3.54 -9.36
N ALA A 141 -13.63 -4.75 -8.80
CA ALA A 141 -13.59 -4.97 -7.36
C ALA A 141 -12.23 -4.64 -6.70
N ASN A 142 -11.16 -4.50 -7.48
CA ASN A 142 -9.80 -4.32 -6.98
C ASN A 142 -9.53 -2.87 -6.62
N ALA A 143 -9.48 -2.55 -5.32
CA ALA A 143 -9.24 -1.18 -4.85
C ALA A 143 -7.83 -0.63 -5.19
N SER A 144 -6.90 -1.50 -5.61
CA SER A 144 -5.61 -1.06 -6.13
C SER A 144 -5.74 -0.41 -7.51
N LEU A 145 -6.68 -0.89 -8.32
CA LEU A 145 -6.92 -0.46 -9.70
C LEU A 145 -8.12 0.49 -9.77
N ASN A 146 -9.25 0.11 -9.16
CA ASN A 146 -10.46 0.92 -9.06
C ASN A 146 -10.66 1.46 -7.63
N PRO A 147 -10.11 2.64 -7.30
CA PRO A 147 -10.18 3.19 -5.96
C PRO A 147 -11.60 3.65 -5.59
N LYS A 148 -12.00 3.39 -4.35
CA LYS A 148 -13.29 3.86 -3.80
C LYS A 148 -13.34 5.39 -3.77
N TYR A 149 -14.56 5.94 -3.84
CA TYR A 149 -14.83 7.38 -3.79
C TYR A 149 -14.03 8.14 -2.72
N ARG A 150 -14.02 7.66 -1.46
CA ARG A 150 -13.28 8.31 -0.37
C ARG A 150 -11.78 8.42 -0.63
N THR A 151 -11.21 7.42 -1.31
CA THR A 151 -9.80 7.41 -1.65
C THR A 151 -9.53 8.42 -2.76
N VAL A 152 -10.36 8.48 -3.80
CA VAL A 152 -10.24 9.48 -4.87
C VAL A 152 -10.44 10.90 -4.34
N GLN A 153 -11.40 11.11 -3.43
CA GLN A 153 -11.60 12.38 -2.74
C GLN A 153 -10.33 12.82 -2.00
N TYR A 154 -9.65 11.88 -1.31
CA TYR A 154 -8.39 12.15 -0.65
C TYR A 154 -7.28 12.48 -1.67
N LEU A 155 -7.16 11.74 -2.77
CA LEU A 155 -6.19 12.03 -3.84
C LEU A 155 -6.41 13.43 -4.44
N HIS A 156 -7.64 13.78 -4.77
CA HIS A 156 -7.98 15.10 -5.29
C HIS A 156 -7.70 16.22 -4.27
N HIS A 157 -7.89 15.95 -2.96
CA HIS A 157 -7.52 16.91 -1.92
C HIS A 157 -6.00 17.14 -1.86
N LEU A 158 -5.20 16.06 -1.94
CA LEU A 158 -3.75 16.17 -2.00
C LEU A 158 -3.31 16.94 -3.25
N TRP A 159 -3.79 16.54 -4.42
CA TRP A 159 -3.51 17.20 -5.69
C TRP A 159 -3.87 18.70 -5.64
N ARG A 160 -5.06 19.05 -5.16
CA ARG A 160 -5.46 20.45 -5.04
C ARG A 160 -4.52 21.22 -4.12
N THR A 161 -4.21 20.66 -2.95
CA THR A 161 -3.35 21.35 -1.97
C THR A 161 -1.97 21.62 -2.54
N LEU A 162 -1.47 20.73 -3.40
CA LEU A 162 -0.19 20.88 -4.08
C LEU A 162 -0.24 21.88 -5.24
N ASN A 163 -1.32 21.89 -6.04
CA ASN A 163 -1.40 22.67 -7.28
C ASN A 163 -2.13 24.02 -7.16
N LEU A 164 -3.09 24.13 -6.24
CA LEU A 164 -3.97 25.29 -6.09
C LEU A 164 -3.89 25.91 -4.68
N GLY A 165 -3.09 25.32 -3.79
CA GLY A 165 -2.91 25.81 -2.43
C GLY A 165 -4.07 25.52 -1.47
N PRO A 166 -4.02 26.08 -0.24
CA PRO A 166 -5.04 25.86 0.79
C PRO A 166 -6.38 26.53 0.43
N ARG A 167 -7.50 25.96 0.91
CA ARG A 167 -8.84 26.55 0.72
C ARG A 167 -9.12 27.76 1.61
N ILE A 168 -8.43 27.88 2.73
CA ILE A 168 -8.66 28.88 3.79
C ILE A 168 -7.28 29.22 4.40
N GLY A 169 -6.96 30.51 4.56
CA GLY A 169 -5.71 31.00 5.17
C GLY A 169 -4.89 31.92 4.25
N ASP A 170 -3.73 32.39 4.72
CA ASP A 170 -2.77 33.14 3.92
C ASP A 170 -2.22 32.25 2.78
N GLY A 171 -2.20 32.77 1.55
CA GLY A 171 -1.82 32.05 0.33
C GLY A 171 -2.98 31.73 -0.64
N VAL A 172 -4.25 31.90 -0.23
CA VAL A 172 -5.44 31.69 -1.11
C VAL A 172 -5.46 32.65 -2.33
N LEU A 173 -4.76 33.79 -2.23
CA LEU A 173 -4.76 34.84 -3.25
C LEU A 173 -3.37 35.09 -3.88
N GLU A 174 -2.32 34.38 -3.46
CA GLU A 174 -0.96 34.68 -3.91
C GLU A 174 -0.60 33.99 -5.24
N ASP A 175 -1.24 32.86 -5.55
CA ASP A 175 -1.05 32.14 -6.82
C ASP A 175 -2.06 32.54 -7.89
N LYS A 176 -2.09 33.84 -8.23
CA LYS A 176 -2.62 34.31 -9.53
C LYS A 176 -1.49 34.52 -10.53
N LYS A 177 -0.75 33.44 -10.82
CA LYS A 177 -0.07 33.23 -12.10
C LYS A 177 -0.55 31.86 -12.56
N ILE A 178 -1.58 31.75 -13.38
CA ILE A 178 -1.45 31.66 -14.85
C ILE A 178 -2.88 31.76 -15.39
N LEU A 179 -3.26 32.90 -15.97
CA LEU A 179 -4.22 33.04 -17.08
C LEU A 179 -3.99 34.43 -17.69
N GLN A 180 -2.82 34.62 -18.29
CA GLN A 180 -2.57 35.73 -19.24
C GLN A 180 -1.77 35.22 -20.44
N VAL A 181 -2.27 34.22 -21.15
CA VAL A 181 -1.96 33.94 -22.57
C VAL A 181 -3.16 33.10 -23.04
N THR A 182 -4.08 33.57 -23.86
CA THR A 182 -3.91 33.89 -25.28
C THR A 182 -4.87 35.00 -25.71
N ARG A 183 -4.34 35.90 -26.55
CA ARG A 183 -5.10 36.77 -27.46
C ARG A 183 -5.85 35.95 -28.49
#